data_AF-D3AEE4-F1
#
_entry.id   AF-D3AEE4-F1
#
_cell.length_a   1.000
_cell.length_b   1.000
_cell.length_c   1.000
_cell.angle_alpha   90.00
_cell.angle_beta   90.00
_cell.angle_gamma   90.00
#
_symmetry.space_group_name_H-M   'P 1'
#
loop_
_entity.id
_entity.type
_entity.pdbx_description
1 polymer ?
#
loop_
_entity_poly.entity_id
_entity_poly.type
_entity_poly.pdbx_seq_one_letter_code
_entity_poly.pdbx_strand_id
1 'polypeptide(L)'
;MDMTIYHTINWFFAFSFIGYLLECTVLSYENRSPVLNRGFGHGPFCVIYGFGALGASLILEPLAGQPVELYFASMVMATSMELVTAHIMIKLFGAFWWDYSQKPFNYKGIICLESSIAWGFLGLVFL
;
A
#
# COMPACT_ATOMS: atom_id res chain seq x y z
N MET A 1 -9.38 22.45 4.12
CA MET A 1 -8.28 22.89 3.24
C MET A 1 -8.75 22.61 1.82
N ASP A 2 -8.91 23.62 0.96
CA ASP A 2 -9.26 23.36 -0.44
C ASP A 2 -8.06 22.68 -1.12
N MET A 3 -8.08 21.36 -1.14
CA MET A 3 -7.07 20.56 -1.84
C MET A 3 -7.26 20.78 -3.33
N THR A 4 -6.52 21.74 -3.89
CA THR A 4 -6.47 21.94 -5.33
C THR A 4 -6.05 20.63 -6.01
N ILE A 5 -6.51 20.42 -7.24
CA ILE A 5 -6.17 19.23 -8.04
C ILE A 5 -4.65 19.04 -8.10
N TYR A 6 -3.89 20.13 -8.19
CA TYR A 6 -2.43 20.13 -8.15
C TYR A 6 -1.86 19.54 -6.86
N HIS A 7 -2.40 19.89 -5.69
CA HIS A 7 -1.96 19.30 -4.43
C HIS A 7 -2.24 17.80 -4.41
N THR A 8 -3.44 17.38 -4.81
CA THR A 8 -3.82 15.96 -4.83
C THR A 8 -2.89 15.13 -5.72
N ILE A 9 -2.56 15.62 -6.91
CA ILE A 9 -1.61 14.96 -7.82
C ILE A 9 -0.21 14.88 -7.20
N ASN A 10 0.28 15.97 -6.62
CA ASN A 10 1.62 15.98 -5.99
C ASN A 10 1.69 15.03 -4.81
N TRP A 11 0.66 15.00 -3.95
CA TRP A 11 0.56 14.08 -2.83
C TRP A 11 0.51 12.62 -3.29
N PHE A 12 -0.24 12.32 -4.35
CA PHE A 12 -0.28 10.99 -4.94
C PHE A 12 1.11 10.49 -5.34
N PHE A 13 1.86 11.30 -6.11
CA PHE A 13 3.20 10.91 -6.56
C PHE A 13 4.22 10.86 -5.42
N ALA A 14 4.14 11.79 -4.47
CA ALA A 14 5.00 11.80 -3.30
C ALA A 14 4.81 10.52 -2.46
N PHE A 15 3.58 10.13 -2.15
CA PHE A 15 3.32 8.89 -1.41
C PHE A 15 3.59 7.63 -2.22
N SER A 16 3.39 7.66 -3.54
CA SER A 16 3.80 6.55 -4.41
C SER A 16 5.32 6.35 -4.39
N PHE A 17 6.10 7.43 -4.30
CA PHE A 17 7.56 7.37 -4.19
C PHE A 17 8.01 6.92 -2.80
N ILE A 18 7.42 7.46 -1.73
CA ILE A 18 7.71 7.01 -0.35
C ILE A 18 7.37 5.53 -0.19
N GLY A 19 6.22 5.10 -0.69
CA GLY A 19 5.81 3.70 -0.68
C GLY A 19 6.78 2.79 -1.43
N TYR A 20 7.30 3.25 -2.58
CA TYR A 20 8.35 2.54 -3.30
C TYR A 20 9.64 2.41 -2.47
N LEU A 21 10.10 3.47 -1.80
CA LEU A 21 11.27 3.39 -0.92
C LEU A 21 11.05 2.41 0.24
N LEU A 22 9.83 2.41 0.80
CA LEU A 22 9.45 1.52 1.91
C LEU A 22 9.46 0.06 1.46
N GLU A 23 8.83 -0.26 0.32
CA GLU A 23 8.88 -1.60 -0.30
C GLU A 23 10.31 -2.06 -0.57
N CYS A 24 11.12 -1.22 -1.22
CA CYS A 24 12.52 -1.52 -1.50
C CYS A 24 13.30 -1.79 -0.20
N THR A 25 13.04 -1.04 0.87
CA THR A 25 13.71 -1.22 2.16
C THR A 25 13.30 -2.54 2.82
N VAL A 26 11.99 -2.81 2.90
CA VAL A 26 11.45 -4.04 3.50
C VAL A 26 11.98 -5.27 2.76
N LEU A 27 11.91 -5.28 1.43
CA LEU A 27 12.36 -6.41 0.63
C LEU A 27 13.89 -6.55 0.62
N SER A 28 14.62 -5.44 0.71
CA SER A 28 16.07 -5.51 0.86
C SER A 28 16.48 -6.15 2.19
N TYR A 29 15.71 -5.85 3.25
CA TYR A 29 15.90 -6.45 4.56
C TYR A 29 15.54 -7.95 4.55
N GLU A 30 14.37 -8.31 3.99
CA GLU A 30 13.91 -9.71 3.91
C GLU A 30 14.84 -10.59 3.06
N ASN A 31 15.30 -10.09 1.90
CA ASN A 31 16.16 -10.85 1.00
C ASN A 31 17.65 -10.75 1.35
N ARG A 32 18.03 -9.93 2.34
CA ARG A 32 19.42 -9.59 2.70
C ARG A 32 20.25 -9.09 1.50
N SER A 33 19.60 -8.49 0.51
CA SER A 33 20.22 -8.00 -0.73
C SER A 33 19.45 -6.78 -1.26
N PRO A 34 20.11 -5.76 -1.84
CA PRO A 34 19.40 -4.58 -2.36
C PRO A 34 18.38 -4.94 -3.45
N VAL A 35 17.12 -4.57 -3.24
CA VAL A 35 16.03 -4.71 -4.22
C VAL A 35 15.56 -3.32 -4.62
N LEU A 36 15.71 -2.98 -5.91
CA LEU A 36 15.39 -1.65 -6.47
C LEU A 36 14.37 -1.71 -7.62
N ASN A 37 13.82 -2.87 -7.96
CA ASN A 37 13.01 -3.06 -9.16
C ASN A 37 11.54 -3.38 -8.84
N ARG A 38 10.96 -2.72 -7.84
CA ARG A 38 9.61 -3.05 -7.33
C ARG A 38 8.49 -2.09 -7.71
N GLY A 39 8.82 -0.91 -8.22
CA GLY A 39 7.77 0.02 -8.63
C GLY A 39 7.13 -0.36 -9.97
N PHE A 40 5.97 0.24 -10.22
CA PHE A 40 5.15 0.02 -11.40
C PHE A 40 6.00 0.13 -12.68
N GLY A 41 6.02 -0.93 -13.49
CA GLY A 41 6.78 -0.95 -14.75
C GLY A 41 8.29 -0.76 -14.59
N HIS A 42 8.89 -1.14 -13.45
CA HIS A 42 10.30 -0.89 -13.08
C HIS A 42 10.64 0.59 -12.82
N GLY A 43 9.62 1.45 -12.66
CA GLY A 43 9.81 2.85 -12.26
C GLY A 43 9.92 3.03 -10.74
N PRO A 44 10.30 4.21 -10.24
CA PRO A 44 10.46 4.48 -8.81
C PRO A 44 9.12 4.80 -8.10
N PHE A 45 8.01 4.20 -8.52
CA PHE A 45 6.68 4.54 -7.98
C PHE A 45 5.86 3.29 -7.69
N CYS A 46 5.42 3.15 -6.45
CA CYS A 46 4.46 2.13 -6.04
C CYS A 46 3.08 2.78 -5.90
N VAL A 47 2.35 2.85 -7.02
CA VAL A 47 1.09 3.63 -7.15
C VAL A 47 0.01 3.23 -6.13
N ILE A 48 0.04 2.00 -5.64
CA ILE A 48 -0.89 1.52 -4.61
C ILE A 48 -0.78 2.35 -3.31
N TYR A 49 0.41 2.84 -2.96
CA TYR A 49 0.60 3.70 -1.80
C TYR A 49 0.07 5.12 -2.01
N GLY A 50 0.17 5.65 -3.24
CA GLY A 50 -0.45 6.92 -3.59
C GLY A 50 -1.97 6.85 -3.47
N PHE A 51 -2.59 5.80 -4.02
CA PHE A 51 -4.02 5.55 -3.85
C PHE A 51 -4.38 5.29 -2.40
N GLY A 52 -3.54 4.56 -1.66
CA GLY A 52 -3.78 4.23 -0.25
C GLY A 52 -3.78 5.48 0.63
N ALA A 53 -2.80 6.36 0.45
CA ALA A 53 -2.72 7.62 1.19
C ALA A 53 -3.91 8.54 0.87
N LEU A 54 -4.23 8.74 -0.42
CA LEU A 54 -5.40 9.54 -0.79
C LEU A 54 -6.72 8.92 -0.30
N GLY A 55 -6.87 7.60 -0.42
CA GLY A 55 -8.04 6.87 0.07
C GLY A 55 -8.19 7.00 1.58
N ALA A 56 -7.10 6.86 2.33
CA ALA A 56 -7.08 7.06 3.77
C ALA A 56 -7.49 8.49 4.13
N SER A 57 -6.88 9.51 3.52
CA SER A 57 -7.24 10.91 3.78
C SER A 57 -8.70 11.24 3.42
N LEU A 58 -9.27 10.62 2.40
CA LEU A 58 -10.64 10.92 1.97
C LEU A 58 -11.71 10.14 2.75
N ILE A 59 -11.42 8.90 3.13
CA ILE A 59 -12.40 7.96 3.70
C ILE A 59 -12.24 7.83 5.21
N LEU A 60 -11.00 7.86 5.71
CA LEU A 60 -10.68 7.51 7.10
C LEU A 60 -10.39 8.73 7.99
N GLU A 61 -10.29 9.94 7.44
CA GLU A 61 -10.13 11.19 8.21
C GLU A 61 -11.16 11.35 9.35
N PRO A 62 -12.46 10.99 9.19
CA PRO A 62 -13.42 11.06 10.29
C PRO A 62 -13.12 10.12 11.47
N LEU A 63 -12.29 9.09 11.25
CA LEU A 63 -11.89 8.10 12.25
C LEU A 63 -10.56 8.46 12.93
N ALA A 64 -9.89 9.56 12.55
CA ALA A 64 -8.57 9.93 13.08
C ALA A 64 -8.53 10.08 14.61
N GLY A 65 -9.65 10.47 15.24
CA GLY A 65 -9.77 10.58 16.70
C GLY A 65 -10.01 9.25 17.44
N GLN A 66 -10.16 8.14 16.71
CA GLN A 66 -10.60 6.83 17.21
C GLN A 66 -9.59 5.76 16.79
N PRO A 67 -8.49 5.57 17.56
CA PRO A 67 -7.35 4.79 17.08
C PRO A 67 -7.67 3.31 16.83
N VAL A 68 -8.58 2.71 17.60
CA VAL A 68 -8.94 1.30 17.39
C VAL A 68 -9.71 1.14 16.08
N GLU A 69 -10.71 1.99 15.86
CA GLU A 69 -11.53 2.04 14.65
C GLU A 69 -10.68 2.38 13.42
N LEU A 70 -9.78 3.36 13.53
CA LEU A 70 -8.85 3.75 12.48
C LEU A 70 -7.95 2.58 12.09
N TYR A 71 -7.35 1.89 13.06
CA TYR A 71 -6.48 0.75 12.80
C TYR A 71 -7.18 -0.33 11.96
N PHE A 72 -8.37 -0.76 12.39
CA PHE A 72 -9.11 -1.80 11.68
C PHE A 72 -9.63 -1.31 10.33
N ALA A 73 -10.06 -0.05 10.22
CA ALA A 73 -10.52 0.52 8.96
C ALA A 73 -9.38 0.66 7.94
N SER A 74 -8.20 1.12 8.36
CA SER A 74 -6.99 1.19 7.54
C SER A 74 -6.53 -0.19 7.08
N MET A 75 -6.52 -1.18 7.98
CA MET A 75 -6.22 -2.57 7.64
C MET A 75 -7.18 -3.08 6.56
N VAL A 76 -8.50 -2.97 6.77
CA VAL A 76 -9.51 -3.46 5.82
C VAL A 76 -9.41 -2.75 4.48
N MET A 77 -9.21 -1.42 4.48
CA MET A 77 -9.08 -0.63 3.26
C MET A 77 -7.86 -1.07 2.45
N ALA A 78 -6.68 -1.13 3.07
CA ALA A 78 -5.43 -1.51 2.41
C ALA A 78 -5.47 -2.94 1.87
N THR A 79 -5.92 -3.92 2.67
CA THR A 79 -6.07 -5.31 2.24
C THR A 79 -7.06 -5.45 1.07
N SER A 80 -8.16 -4.68 1.09
CA SER A 80 -9.12 -4.66 -0.03
C SER A 80 -8.48 -4.08 -1.30
N MET A 81 -7.67 -3.03 -1.16
CA MET A 81 -6.93 -2.44 -2.27
C MET A 81 -5.89 -3.40 -2.85
N GLU A 82 -5.16 -4.15 -2.03
CA GLU A 82 -4.24 -5.19 -2.48
C GLU A 82 -4.98 -6.24 -3.33
N LEU A 83 -6.13 -6.72 -2.86
CA LEU A 83 -6.95 -7.67 -3.60
C LEU A 83 -7.41 -7.10 -4.94
N VAL A 84 -7.99 -5.89 -4.96
CA VAL A 84 -8.47 -5.25 -6.20
C VAL A 84 -7.32 -5.03 -7.18
N THR A 85 -6.19 -4.52 -6.70
CA THR A 85 -5.01 -4.23 -7.51
C THR A 85 -4.44 -5.51 -8.12
N ALA A 86 -4.33 -6.59 -7.34
CA ALA A 86 -3.87 -7.87 -7.83
C ALA A 86 -4.77 -8.43 -8.95
N HIS A 87 -6.10 -8.37 -8.80
CA HIS A 87 -7.02 -8.83 -9.84
C HIS A 87 -6.91 -7.98 -11.11
N ILE A 88 -6.77 -6.66 -10.98
CA ILE A 88 -6.56 -5.75 -12.12
C ILE A 88 -5.25 -6.09 -12.82
N MET A 89 -4.17 -6.29 -12.08
CA MET A 89 -2.85 -6.57 -12.64
C MET A 89 -2.82 -7.90 -13.41
N ILE A 90 -3.40 -8.95 -12.84
CA ILE A 90 -3.50 -10.25 -13.50
C ILE A 90 -4.32 -10.12 -14.79
N LYS A 91 -5.42 -9.36 -14.77
CA LYS A 91 -6.31 -9.19 -15.94
C LYS A 91 -5.70 -8.32 -17.04
N LEU A 92 -4.98 -7.26 -16.69
CA LEU A 92 -4.43 -6.30 -17.66
C LEU A 92 -3.04 -6.69 -18.17
N PHE A 93 -2.18 -7.18 -17.29
CA PHE A 93 -0.76 -7.41 -17.60
C PHE A 93 -0.38 -8.89 -17.60
N GLY A 94 -1.27 -9.80 -17.16
CA GLY A 94 -0.96 -11.22 -17.02
C GLY A 94 0.14 -11.51 -16.00
N ALA A 95 0.49 -10.52 -15.17
CA ALA A 95 1.60 -10.56 -14.24
C ALA A 95 1.19 -10.01 -12.88
N PHE A 96 1.90 -10.45 -11.85
CA PHE A 96 1.70 -10.11 -10.45
C PHE A 96 3.05 -9.72 -9.87
N TRP A 97 3.13 -8.59 -9.15
CA TRP A 97 4.42 -7.97 -8.79
C TRP A 97 4.89 -8.24 -7.36
N TRP A 98 4.01 -8.77 -6.51
CA TRP A 98 4.39 -9.24 -5.19
C TRP A 98 4.05 -10.73 -5.06
N ASP A 99 4.57 -11.43 -4.06
CA ASP A 99 4.18 -12.82 -3.79
C ASP A 99 4.36 -13.12 -2.31
N TYR A 100 3.25 -13.38 -1.63
CA TYR A 100 3.21 -13.74 -0.21
C TYR A 100 3.04 -15.25 0.00
N SER A 101 3.22 -16.10 -1.01
CA SER A 101 3.02 -17.55 -0.90
C SER A 101 3.88 -18.22 0.18
N GLN A 102 5.03 -17.62 0.52
CA GLN A 102 5.95 -18.11 1.56
C GLN A 102 5.62 -17.56 2.96
N LYS A 103 4.66 -16.63 3.08
CA LYS A 103 4.27 -16.04 4.37
C LYS A 103 3.14 -16.86 5.01
N PRO A 104 3.11 -16.96 6.36
CA PRO A 104 2.03 -17.65 7.06
C PRO A 104 0.70 -16.91 6.88
N PHE A 105 -0.42 -17.64 6.91
CA PHE A 105 -1.77 -17.10 6.74
C PHE A 105 -1.94 -16.25 5.48
N ASN A 106 -1.29 -16.65 4.38
CA ASN A 106 -1.50 -16.00 3.09
C ASN A 106 -2.76 -16.52 2.40
N TYR A 107 -3.34 -15.68 1.53
CA TYR A 107 -4.43 -16.06 0.64
C TYR A 107 -3.95 -15.94 -0.81
N LYS A 108 -3.77 -17.08 -1.47
CA LYS A 108 -3.31 -17.20 -2.88
C LYS A 108 -2.01 -16.45 -3.18
N GLY A 109 -1.18 -16.19 -2.17
CA GLY A 109 0.00 -15.33 -2.29
C GLY A 109 -0.33 -13.83 -2.54
N ILE A 110 -1.60 -13.43 -2.56
CA ILE A 110 -2.03 -12.06 -2.86
C ILE A 110 -1.96 -11.15 -1.64
N ILE A 111 -2.46 -11.64 -0.51
CA ILE A 111 -2.44 -10.95 0.78
C ILE A 111 -1.90 -11.90 1.84
N CYS A 112 -1.35 -11.36 2.91
CA CYS A 112 -1.01 -12.13 4.11
C CYS A 112 -1.40 -11.36 5.37
N LEU A 113 -1.54 -12.10 6.47
CA LEU A 113 -1.92 -11.53 7.76
C LEU A 113 -0.91 -10.50 8.26
N GLU A 114 0.38 -10.78 8.09
CA GLU A 114 1.48 -9.88 8.49
C GLU A 114 1.38 -8.51 7.79
N SER A 115 1.20 -8.50 6.47
CA SER A 115 1.01 -7.28 5.67
C SER A 115 -0.24 -6.52 6.12
N SER A 116 -1.36 -7.24 6.29
CA SER A 116 -2.64 -6.66 6.72
C SER A 116 -2.51 -5.96 8.09
N ILE A 117 -1.87 -6.60 9.05
CA ILE A 117 -1.59 -6.03 10.38
C ILE A 117 -0.71 -4.79 10.27
N ALA A 118 0.34 -4.84 9.43
CA ALA A 118 1.25 -3.71 9.20
C ALA A 118 0.52 -2.51 8.61
N TRP A 119 -0.44 -2.71 7.70
CA TRP A 119 -1.23 -1.63 7.12
C TRP A 119 -2.11 -0.89 8.14
N GLY A 120 -2.65 -1.61 9.13
CA GLY A 120 -3.38 -0.98 10.23
C GLY A 120 -2.49 0.00 11.01
N PHE A 121 -1.25 -0.41 11.31
CA PHE A 121 -0.28 0.48 11.98
C PHE A 121 0.15 1.64 11.09
N LEU A 122 0.34 1.41 9.79
CA LEU A 122 0.67 2.48 8.85
C LEU A 122 -0.44 3.54 8.81
N GLY A 123 -1.71 3.12 8.88
CA GLY A 123 -2.86 4.01 8.98
C GLY A 123 -2.80 4.93 10.21
N LEU A 124 -2.47 4.39 11.38
CA LEU A 124 -2.31 5.14 12.63
C LEU A 124 -1.14 6.14 12.59
N VAL A 125 -0.07 5.82 11.87
CA VAL A 125 1.08 6.72 11.72
C VAL A 125 0.77 7.84 10.74
N PHE A 126 -0.11 7.58 9.77
CA PHE A 126 -0.42 8.49 8.70
C PHE A 126 -1.53 9.51 9.05
N LEU A 127 -2.59 9.09 9.74
CA LEU A 127 -3.77 9.89 10.12
C LEU A 127 -3.81 10.15 11.62
#